data_AF-A0A2D4TTU3-F1
#
_entry.id   AF-A0A2D4TTU3-F1
#
_cell.length_a   1.000
_cell.length_b   1.000
_cell.length_c   1.000
_cell.angle_alpha   90.00
_cell.angle_beta   90.00
_cell.angle_gamma   90.00
#
_symmetry.space_group_name_H-M   'P 1'
#
loop_
_entity.id
_entity.type
_entity.pdbx_description
1 polymer ?
#
loop_
_entity_poly.entity_id
_entity_poly.type
_entity_poly.pdbx_seq_one_letter_code
_entity_poly.pdbx_strand_id
1 'polypeptide(L)'
;MQNVGESAWQRKEGKNKAGGLNERGRKSYERENPGSDLKAPQPEGGPRKKSFCARMGGMKGPLKDEKGKPTRKKLALDKWKC
;
A
#
# COMPACT_ATOMS: atom_id res chain seq x y z
N MET A 1 13.61 -2.92 -25.46
CA MET A 1 12.79 -2.47 -24.32
C MET A 1 11.84 -3.61 -23.97
N GLN A 2 12.15 -4.39 -22.93
CA GLN A 2 11.29 -5.52 -22.55
C GLN A 2 9.98 -4.94 -22.01
N ASN A 3 8.87 -5.25 -22.67
CA ASN A 3 7.55 -5.25 -22.04
C ASN A 3 7.56 -6.37 -20.99
N VAL A 4 8.18 -6.11 -19.84
CA VAL A 4 8.12 -6.98 -18.67
C VAL A 4 6.69 -6.88 -18.16
N GLY A 5 5.87 -7.91 -18.42
CA GLY A 5 4.49 -7.94 -17.95
C GLY A 5 4.47 -7.61 -16.46
N GLU A 6 3.81 -6.50 -16.11
CA GLU A 6 3.77 -5.97 -14.74
C GLU A 6 3.55 -7.10 -13.74
N SER A 7 4.33 -7.15 -12.68
CA SER A 7 4.18 -8.20 -11.69
C SER A 7 2.96 -7.97 -10.80
N ALA A 8 2.59 -8.97 -9.99
CA ALA A 8 1.32 -8.92 -9.28
C ALA A 8 1.23 -7.69 -8.35
N TRP A 9 2.36 -7.20 -7.82
CA TRP A 9 2.39 -6.02 -6.93
C TRP A 9 2.04 -4.71 -7.65
N GLN A 10 2.25 -4.62 -8.96
CA GLN A 10 1.86 -3.47 -9.78
C GLN A 10 0.43 -3.61 -10.33
N ARG A 11 0.00 -4.85 -10.60
CA ARG A 11 -1.33 -5.17 -11.16
C ARG A 11 -2.46 -5.15 -10.11
N LYS A 12 -3.70 -5.14 -10.62
CA LYS A 12 -4.92 -5.16 -9.80
C LYS A 12 -4.98 -6.38 -8.88
N GLU A 13 -4.48 -7.53 -9.32
CA GLU A 13 -4.52 -8.78 -8.57
C GLU A 13 -3.68 -8.78 -7.28
N GLY A 14 -2.65 -7.93 -7.16
CA GLY A 14 -1.87 -7.79 -5.92
C GLY A 14 -2.32 -6.63 -5.02
N LYS A 15 -3.31 -5.84 -5.43
CA LYS A 15 -3.82 -4.71 -4.66
C LYS A 15 -4.98 -5.14 -3.77
N ASN A 16 -4.93 -4.79 -2.48
CA ASN A 16 -6.06 -5.00 -1.58
C ASN A 16 -7.09 -3.86 -1.75
N LYS A 17 -8.38 -4.23 -1.88
CA LYS A 17 -9.50 -3.29 -1.96
C LYS A 17 -9.55 -2.33 -0.76
N ALA A 18 -9.17 -2.82 0.42
CA ALA A 18 -9.12 -2.04 1.67
C ALA A 18 -7.83 -1.23 1.85
N GLY A 19 -6.94 -1.13 0.85
CA GLY A 19 -5.69 -0.36 0.94
C GLY A 19 -4.43 -1.23 0.99
N GLY A 20 -3.32 -0.71 0.46
CA GLY A 20 -2.04 -1.43 0.36
C GLY A 20 -2.05 -2.65 -0.57
N LEU A 21 -1.00 -3.47 -0.47
CA LEU A 21 -0.86 -4.74 -1.18
C LEU A 21 -1.51 -5.89 -0.38
N ASN A 22 -2.07 -6.87 -1.09
CA ASN A 22 -2.47 -8.14 -0.50
C ASN A 22 -1.25 -9.08 -0.36
N GLU A 23 -1.45 -10.31 0.11
CA GLU A 23 -0.36 -11.27 0.28
C GLU A 23 0.34 -11.60 -1.05
N ARG A 24 -0.41 -11.83 -2.13
CA ARG A 24 0.15 -12.10 -3.47
C ARG A 24 0.97 -10.92 -3.98
N GLY A 25 0.50 -9.70 -3.76
CA GLY A 25 1.23 -8.48 -4.07
C GLY A 25 2.53 -8.39 -3.29
N ARG A 26 2.50 -8.57 -1.96
CA ARG A 26 3.72 -8.53 -1.14
C ARG A 26 4.73 -9.61 -1.56
N LYS A 27 4.29 -10.86 -1.74
CA LYS A 27 5.16 -11.94 -2.23
C LYS A 27 5.76 -11.65 -3.60
N SER A 28 4.97 -11.06 -4.51
CA SER A 28 5.48 -10.68 -5.83
C SER A 28 6.50 -9.54 -5.76
N TYR A 29 6.32 -8.59 -4.82
CA TYR A 29 7.28 -7.53 -4.58
C TYR A 29 8.60 -8.10 -4.05
N GLU A 30 8.54 -8.95 -3.02
CA GLU A 30 9.70 -9.62 -2.43
C GLU A 30 10.52 -10.40 -3.45
N ARG A 31 9.85 -11.16 -4.34
CA ARG A 31 10.51 -11.94 -5.39
C ARG A 31 11.31 -11.06 -6.37
N GLU A 32 10.86 -9.84 -6.61
CA GLU A 32 11.51 -8.89 -7.52
C GLU A 32 12.50 -7.96 -6.82
N ASN A 33 12.47 -7.91 -5.49
CA ASN A 33 13.35 -7.08 -4.69
C ASN A 33 14.06 -7.98 -3.65
N PRO A 34 15.07 -8.78 -4.07
CA PRO A 34 15.81 -9.63 -3.15
C PRO A 34 16.40 -8.84 -1.98
N GLY A 35 16.20 -9.32 -0.76
CA GLY A 35 16.64 -8.65 0.47
C GLY A 35 15.63 -7.66 1.07
N SER A 36 14.45 -7.51 0.47
CA SER A 36 13.34 -6.81 1.13
C SER A 36 12.69 -7.65 2.24
N ASP A 37 11.88 -6.99 3.08
CA ASP A 37 11.06 -7.60 4.15
C ASP A 37 9.74 -6.82 4.29
N LEU A 38 8.94 -6.85 3.24
CA LEU A 38 7.69 -6.10 3.10
C LEU A 38 6.57 -6.73 3.94
N LYS A 39 6.38 -6.15 5.12
CA LYS A 39 5.36 -6.57 6.08
C LYS A 39 3.98 -5.99 5.79
N ALA A 40 2.96 -6.66 6.32
CA ALA A 40 1.58 -6.16 6.29
C ALA A 40 1.43 -4.90 7.16
N PRO A 41 0.41 -4.07 6.90
CA PRO A 41 0.00 -3.01 7.83
C PRO A 41 -0.22 -3.52 9.26
N GLN A 42 0.14 -2.69 10.25
CA GLN A 42 0.00 -2.98 11.68
C GLN A 42 -0.96 -1.97 12.33
N PRO A 43 -2.28 -2.08 12.11
CA PRO A 43 -3.25 -1.08 12.59
C PRO A 43 -3.35 -0.99 14.11
N GLU A 44 -3.04 -2.08 14.82
CA GLU A 44 -3.21 -2.18 16.28
C GLU A 44 -2.19 -1.37 17.08
N GLY A 45 -1.16 -0.78 16.44
CA GLY A 45 -0.20 0.07 17.13
C GLY A 45 1.26 -0.26 16.83
N GLY A 46 2.14 0.22 17.70
CA GLY A 46 3.57 -0.05 17.66
C GLY A 46 4.38 0.86 16.72
N PRO A 47 5.70 0.62 16.64
CA PRO A 47 6.63 1.51 15.94
C PRO A 47 6.31 1.69 14.45
N ARG A 48 5.88 0.63 13.76
CA ARG A 48 5.56 0.70 12.32
C ARG A 48 4.35 1.60 12.05
N LYS A 49 3.30 1.51 12.87
CA LYS A 49 2.14 2.43 12.76
C LYS A 49 2.56 3.87 13.03
N LYS A 50 3.29 4.12 14.13
CA LYS A 50 3.77 5.46 14.49
C LYS A 50 4.56 6.08 13.34
N SER A 51 5.51 5.33 12.78
CA SER A 51 6.31 5.76 11.63
C SER A 51 5.47 6.01 10.38
N PHE A 52 4.51 5.13 10.07
CA PHE A 52 3.63 5.32 8.91
C PHE A 52 2.75 6.57 9.07
N CYS A 53 2.06 6.73 10.21
CA CYS A 53 1.21 7.90 10.45
C CYS A 53 2.01 9.20 10.40
N ALA A 54 3.21 9.23 10.98
CA ALA A 54 4.07 10.42 10.96
C ALA A 54 4.48 10.83 9.54
N ARG A 55 4.73 9.86 8.65
CA ARG A 55 5.17 10.13 7.27
C ARG A 55 3.99 10.41 6.33
N MET A 56 2.88 9.69 6.49
CA MET A 56 1.77 9.71 5.54
C MET A 56 0.58 10.55 6.00
N GLY A 57 0.34 10.67 7.31
CA GLY A 57 -0.86 11.33 7.86
C GLY A 57 -0.96 12.81 7.53
N GLY A 58 0.16 13.53 7.51
CA GLY A 58 0.22 14.95 7.14
C GLY A 58 0.47 15.20 5.64
N MET A 59 0.62 14.15 4.83
CA MET A 59 0.93 14.31 3.41
C MET A 59 -0.23 15.03 2.71
N LYS A 60 0.04 16.05 1.89
CA LYS A 60 -1.00 16.73 1.09
C LYS A 60 -1.48 15.85 -0.06
N GLY A 61 -2.69 16.09 -0.57
CA GLY A 61 -3.24 15.38 -1.74
C GLY A 61 -4.62 14.74 -1.49
N PRO A 62 -5.38 14.46 -2.56
CA PRO A 62 -6.81 14.18 -2.50
C PRO A 62 -7.13 12.88 -1.77
N LEU A 63 -8.14 12.94 -0.90
CA LEU A 63 -8.68 11.77 -0.20
C LEU A 63 -9.85 11.12 -0.93
N LYS A 64 -10.46 11.85 -1.86
CA LYS A 64 -11.50 11.37 -2.77
C LYS A 64 -11.07 11.60 -4.21
N ASP A 65 -11.43 10.69 -5.10
CA ASP A 65 -11.30 10.88 -6.53
C ASP A 65 -12.43 11.77 -7.08
N GLU A 66 -12.40 12.05 -8.37
CA GLU A 66 -13.41 12.86 -9.08
C GLU A 66 -14.83 12.29 -8.97
N LYS A 67 -14.97 11.00 -8.68
CA LYS A 67 -16.25 10.29 -8.51
C LYS A 67 -16.66 10.18 -7.03
N GLY A 68 -15.95 10.87 -6.13
CA GLY A 68 -16.20 10.85 -4.69
C GLY A 68 -15.73 9.59 -3.96
N LYS A 69 -15.07 8.65 -4.63
CA LYS A 69 -14.59 7.39 -4.04
C LYS A 69 -13.27 7.62 -3.31
N PRO A 70 -12.97 6.86 -2.23
CA PRO A 70 -11.72 7.02 -1.50
C PRO A 70 -10.52 6.71 -2.40
N THR A 71 -9.52 7.60 -2.39
CA THR A 71 -8.27 7.37 -3.13
C THR A 71 -7.46 6.25 -2.48
N ARG A 72 -6.45 5.73 -3.20
CA ARG A 72 -5.51 4.75 -2.63
C ARG A 72 -4.78 5.27 -1.39
N LYS A 73 -4.52 6.57 -1.34
CA LYS A 73 -3.96 7.25 -0.17
C LYS A 73 -4.93 7.18 1.01
N LYS A 74 -6.21 7.54 0.82
CA LYS A 74 -7.22 7.46 1.88
C LYS A 74 -7.38 6.03 2.41
N LEU A 75 -7.48 5.05 1.52
CA LEU A 75 -7.56 3.64 1.90
C LEU A 75 -6.31 3.17 2.67
N ALA A 76 -5.12 3.66 2.33
CA ALA A 76 -3.91 3.34 3.07
C ALA A 76 -3.92 3.95 4.48
N LEU A 77 -4.28 5.23 4.61
CA LEU A 77 -4.43 5.90 5.92
C LEU A 77 -5.43 5.13 6.80
N ASP A 78 -6.63 4.86 6.27
CA ASP A 78 -7.67 4.09 6.96
C ASP A 78 -7.17 2.72 7.41
N LYS A 79 -6.43 2.02 6.54
CA LYS A 79 -5.89 0.69 6.86
C LYS A 79 -4.88 0.72 8.00
N TRP A 80 -4.14 1.81 8.15
CA TRP A 80 -3.19 2.01 9.23
C TRP A 80 -3.81 2.68 10.46
N LYS A 81 -5.10 3.07 10.42
CA LYS A 81 -5.77 3.84 11.47
C LYS A 81 -5.00 5.14 11.77
N CYS A 82 -4.59 5.80 10.69
CA CYS A 82 -4.15 7.19 10.59
C CYS A 82 -5.18 7.91 9.69
#